data_AF-A0A6G7BZN0-F1
#
_entry.id   AF-A0A6G7BZN0-F1
#
_cell.length_a   1.000
_cell.length_b   1.000
_cell.length_c   1.000
_cell.angle_alpha   90.00
_cell.angle_beta   90.00
_cell.angle_gamma   90.00
#
_symmetry.space_group_name_H-M   'P 1'
#
loop_
_entity.id
_entity.type
_entity.pdbx_description
1 polymer ?
#
loop_
_entity_poly.entity_id
_entity_poly.type
_entity_poly.pdbx_seq_one_letter_code
_entity_poly.pdbx_strand_id
1 'polypeptide(L)'
;MRQSKTILLALFSVVLLSCEKDPPPDEPGSNEAINRWTLEQMQQYYYWNSKLPNQVTLDGKPNIFFKNLLYRDDHYSTILQVLNSDTYGNTLANTFGFDIAQLQHNGQTMQLVTQVVPFSEADLAGLHRGDTIQQVNTQPLEAYNFAPVLEAALKLPSIQLQLQNGKKMKLPASYISQPVVYTSQIFHKQTNVGYLFLSQFDFSGGYSILEAIQKLKAGLVRDLILDLRYNTGGQVAFASFCSLTLADIAPNSVFVRFRGNEKLGNREETFQSTLAQQPEGYSFQAEELLRSGLQLKRIFVLTGPNTASASEMLINSLKPYIEVIQIGTETLGKDMASTTLSSPPQVSGNQRAWLLMPLVYKIYNRDGSGDYSSGLIPHYHTDEFAQLPLLPFGDEKDPLLQQALNIIANKTTQSLNRKASTSAKTFTSPYFGSSYRAIPMTFPLLLSTFEKDK
;
A
#
# COMPACT_ATOMS: atom_id res chain seq x y z
N MET A 1 -71.54 44.04 57.20
CA MET A 1 -70.47 44.60 56.34
C MET A 1 -69.26 43.69 56.41
N ARG A 2 -68.89 43.16 55.24
CA ARG A 2 -67.64 42.49 54.80
C ARG A 2 -66.84 41.60 55.76
N GLN A 3 -66.97 40.29 55.51
CA GLN A 3 -65.94 39.26 55.72
C GLN A 3 -64.71 39.54 54.85
N SER A 4 -63.50 39.26 55.35
CA SER A 4 -62.29 39.13 54.53
C SER A 4 -61.58 37.81 54.85
N LYS A 5 -61.22 37.12 53.77
CA LYS A 5 -60.75 35.74 53.71
C LYS A 5 -59.25 35.66 53.97
N THR A 6 -58.87 34.63 54.72
CA THR A 6 -57.52 34.10 54.86
C THR A 6 -56.98 33.64 53.51
N ILE A 7 -55.82 34.14 53.09
CA ILE A 7 -55.04 33.62 51.96
C ILE A 7 -53.70 33.16 52.53
N LEU A 8 -53.53 31.84 52.62
CA LEU A 8 -52.29 31.16 52.96
C LEU A 8 -51.50 30.98 51.65
N LEU A 9 -50.43 31.77 51.45
CA LEU A 9 -49.54 31.61 50.31
C LEU A 9 -48.47 30.57 50.67
N ALA A 10 -48.60 29.35 50.14
CA ALA A 10 -47.56 28.34 50.22
C ALA A 10 -46.46 28.69 49.21
N LEU A 11 -45.27 29.05 49.69
CA LEU A 11 -44.08 29.24 48.86
C LEU A 11 -43.52 27.85 48.50
N PHE A 12 -43.68 27.47 47.24
CA PHE A 12 -43.08 26.27 46.65
C PHE A 12 -41.66 26.63 46.18
N SER A 13 -40.66 26.46 47.03
CA SER A 13 -39.25 26.60 46.62
C SER A 13 -38.81 25.35 45.87
N VAL A 14 -38.79 25.48 44.55
CA VAL A 14 -38.27 24.50 43.59
C VAL A 14 -36.80 24.19 43.91
N VAL A 15 -36.52 22.94 44.25
CA VAL A 15 -35.16 22.40 44.27
C VAL A 15 -34.72 22.26 42.82
N LEU A 16 -33.87 23.18 42.35
CA LEU A 16 -33.17 23.05 41.08
C LEU A 16 -32.09 21.97 41.25
N LEU A 17 -32.45 20.72 40.94
CA LEU A 17 -31.47 19.71 40.56
C LEU A 17 -30.81 20.19 39.26
N SER A 18 -29.63 20.81 39.40
CA SER A 18 -28.75 21.05 38.27
C SER A 18 -28.36 19.69 37.72
N CYS A 19 -28.85 19.33 36.53
CA CYS A 19 -28.14 18.37 35.69
C CYS A 19 -26.70 18.88 35.57
N GLU A 20 -25.71 18.08 35.97
CA GLU A 20 -24.36 18.25 35.46
C GLU A 20 -24.49 18.19 33.93
N LYS A 21 -24.35 19.35 33.29
CA LYS A 21 -24.01 19.37 31.88
C LYS A 21 -22.69 18.63 31.77
N ASP A 22 -22.62 17.65 30.89
CA ASP A 22 -21.36 17.06 30.47
C ASP A 22 -20.34 18.20 30.26
N PRO A 23 -19.07 18.00 30.67
CA PRO A 23 -18.04 19.00 30.43
C PRO A 23 -18.11 19.43 28.97
N PRO A 24 -17.92 20.73 28.66
CA PRO A 24 -17.99 21.19 27.28
C PRO A 24 -17.08 20.30 26.42
N PRO A 25 -17.52 19.89 25.22
CA PRO A 25 -16.64 19.18 24.32
C PRO A 25 -15.34 19.98 24.19
N ASP A 26 -14.21 19.28 24.19
CA ASP A 26 -12.90 19.90 24.08
C ASP A 26 -12.92 20.92 22.93
N GLU A 27 -12.20 22.03 23.07
CA GLU A 27 -12.21 23.10 22.07
C GLU A 27 -11.90 22.52 20.68
N PRO A 28 -12.74 22.73 19.65
CA PRO A 28 -12.49 22.20 18.32
C PRO A 28 -11.12 22.61 17.78
N GLY A 29 -10.32 21.63 17.33
CA GLY A 29 -8.93 21.81 16.90
C GLY A 29 -7.88 21.74 18.01
N SER A 30 -8.28 21.59 19.28
CA SER A 30 -7.36 21.25 20.38
C SER A 30 -6.81 19.84 20.25
N ASN A 31 -5.67 19.56 20.89
CA ASN A 31 -5.12 18.22 20.94
C ASN A 31 -6.11 17.24 21.59
N GLU A 32 -6.79 17.69 22.65
CA GLU A 32 -7.79 16.95 23.41
C GLU A 32 -8.96 16.52 22.53
N ALA A 33 -9.51 17.43 21.72
CA ALA A 33 -10.59 17.14 20.77
C ALA A 33 -10.17 16.08 19.75
N ILE A 34 -8.98 16.23 19.14
CA ILE A 34 -8.45 15.28 18.16
C ILE A 34 -8.17 13.91 18.80
N ASN A 35 -7.59 13.90 20.00
CA ASN A 35 -7.23 12.67 20.71
C ASN A 35 -8.45 11.92 21.21
N ARG A 36 -9.48 12.63 21.66
CA ARG A 36 -10.77 12.03 22.02
C ARG A 36 -11.41 11.37 20.81
N TRP A 37 -11.52 12.09 19.69
CA TRP A 37 -12.01 11.54 18.44
C TRP A 37 -11.19 10.32 18.00
N THR A 38 -9.85 10.42 18.05
CA THR A 38 -8.94 9.32 17.71
C THR A 38 -9.21 8.09 18.57
N LEU A 39 -9.34 8.27 19.88
CA LEU A 39 -9.63 7.17 20.81
C LEU A 39 -10.98 6.51 20.51
N GLU A 40 -12.03 7.30 20.28
CA GLU A 40 -13.38 6.80 19.94
C GLU A 40 -13.37 6.00 18.64
N GLN A 41 -12.69 6.52 17.61
CA GLN A 41 -12.53 5.81 16.34
C GLN A 41 -11.73 4.51 16.52
N MET A 42 -10.64 4.54 17.30
CA MET A 42 -9.86 3.34 17.60
C MET A 42 -10.70 2.31 18.38
N GLN A 43 -11.50 2.73 19.35
CA GLN A 43 -12.41 1.84 20.08
C GLN A 43 -13.47 1.20 19.16
N GLN A 44 -13.88 1.88 18.10
CA GLN A 44 -14.86 1.36 17.15
C GLN A 44 -14.21 0.45 16.10
N TYR A 45 -13.21 0.95 15.39
CA TYR A 45 -12.73 0.35 14.15
C TYR A 45 -11.46 -0.48 14.32
N TYR A 46 -10.61 -0.18 15.30
CA TYR A 46 -9.31 -0.80 15.41
C TYR A 46 -9.42 -2.31 15.62
N TYR A 47 -8.67 -3.11 14.84
CA TYR A 47 -8.73 -4.57 14.93
C TYR A 47 -8.43 -5.07 16.35
N TRP A 48 -7.45 -4.46 17.03
CA TRP A 48 -7.10 -4.76 18.42
C TRP A 48 -7.79 -3.81 19.42
N ASN A 49 -9.01 -3.34 19.16
CA ASN A 49 -9.70 -2.41 20.07
C ASN A 49 -9.81 -2.92 21.53
N SER A 50 -9.91 -4.24 21.73
CA SER A 50 -9.92 -4.88 23.05
C SER A 50 -8.57 -4.84 23.79
N LYS A 51 -7.50 -4.39 23.12
CA LYS A 51 -6.14 -4.24 23.67
C LYS A 51 -5.74 -2.78 23.87
N LEU A 52 -6.64 -1.83 23.64
CA LEU A 52 -6.38 -0.41 23.90
C LEU A 52 -6.07 -0.18 25.39
N PRO A 53 -5.22 0.80 25.73
CA PRO A 53 -4.93 1.13 27.13
C PRO A 53 -6.20 1.54 27.89
N ASN A 54 -6.36 1.07 29.13
CA ASN A 54 -7.52 1.39 29.98
C ASN A 54 -7.56 2.86 30.46
N GLN A 55 -6.41 3.53 30.50
CA GLN A 55 -6.26 4.91 30.92
C GLN A 55 -5.35 5.63 29.93
N VAL A 56 -5.79 6.79 29.44
CA VAL A 56 -5.04 7.63 28.50
C VAL A 56 -5.22 9.10 28.86
N THR A 57 -4.19 9.91 28.65
CA THR A 57 -4.25 11.37 28.79
C THR A 57 -4.40 12.00 27.41
N LEU A 58 -5.33 12.95 27.26
CA LEU A 58 -5.74 13.49 25.96
C LEU A 58 -5.00 14.77 25.55
N ASP A 59 -4.17 15.37 26.40
CA ASP A 59 -3.48 16.65 26.16
C ASP A 59 -2.24 16.54 25.26
N GLY A 60 -1.73 15.33 25.04
CA GLY A 60 -0.55 15.07 24.22
C GLY A 60 -0.72 15.42 22.74
N LYS A 61 0.39 15.60 22.01
CA LYS A 61 0.34 15.81 20.55
C LYS A 61 -0.34 14.61 19.85
N PRO A 62 -1.24 14.80 18.87
CA PRO A 62 -2.04 13.70 18.32
C PRO A 62 -1.26 12.53 17.74
N ASN A 63 -0.14 12.81 17.06
CA ASN A 63 0.74 11.77 16.52
C ASN A 63 1.42 10.92 17.61
N ILE A 64 1.74 11.51 18.77
CA ILE A 64 2.33 10.80 19.91
C ILE A 64 1.25 10.04 20.67
N PHE A 65 0.10 10.67 20.90
CA PHE A 65 -1.06 10.04 21.51
C PHE A 65 -1.47 8.78 20.75
N PHE A 66 -1.67 8.89 19.44
CA PHE A 66 -2.02 7.75 18.58
C PHE A 66 -1.00 6.62 18.66
N LYS A 67 0.31 6.92 18.59
CA LYS A 67 1.37 5.90 18.71
C LYS A 67 1.30 5.12 20.02
N ASN A 68 0.90 5.77 21.12
CA ASN A 68 0.74 5.13 22.41
C ASN A 68 -0.52 4.24 22.51
N LEU A 69 -1.46 4.35 21.57
CA LEU A 69 -2.64 3.48 21.50
C LEU A 69 -2.36 2.15 20.79
N LEU A 70 -1.34 2.10 19.93
CA LEU A 70 -1.11 0.96 19.04
C LEU A 70 -0.76 -0.30 19.81
N TYR A 71 -1.35 -1.42 19.39
CA TYR A 71 -0.91 -2.72 19.84
C TYR A 71 0.50 -3.00 19.32
N ARG A 72 1.31 -3.72 20.08
CA ARG A 72 2.73 -3.96 19.77
C ARG A 72 2.97 -4.65 18.40
N ASP A 73 1.99 -5.40 17.91
CA ASP A 73 2.07 -6.11 16.62
C ASP A 73 1.52 -5.25 15.46
N ASP A 74 1.06 -4.02 15.74
CA ASP A 74 0.65 -3.08 14.70
C ASP A 74 1.81 -2.20 14.25
N HIS A 75 2.18 -2.37 12.99
CA HIS A 75 3.24 -1.62 12.34
C HIS A 75 2.73 -0.72 11.21
N TYR A 76 1.42 -0.72 10.94
CA TYR A 76 0.86 -0.14 9.71
C TYR A 76 -0.19 0.93 9.93
N SER A 77 -0.86 0.97 11.09
CA SER A 77 -1.83 2.03 11.38
C SER A 77 -1.13 3.38 11.49
N THR A 78 -1.73 4.44 10.95
CA THR A 78 -1.14 5.78 10.97
C THR A 78 -2.19 6.87 11.20
N ILE A 79 -1.73 8.05 11.60
CA ILE A 79 -2.53 9.27 11.70
C ILE A 79 -1.75 10.44 11.10
N LEU A 80 -2.39 11.25 10.26
CA LEU A 80 -1.77 12.41 9.61
C LEU A 80 -2.72 13.60 9.54
N GLN A 81 -2.20 14.80 9.33
CA GLN A 81 -3.01 16.00 9.16
C GLN A 81 -2.98 16.43 7.70
N VAL A 82 -4.15 16.74 7.14
CA VAL A 82 -4.29 17.09 5.72
C VAL A 82 -3.38 18.27 5.35
N LEU A 83 -2.71 18.18 4.19
CA LEU A 83 -1.76 19.16 3.65
C LEU A 83 -0.57 19.52 4.57
N ASN A 84 -0.36 18.79 5.66
CA ASN A 84 0.80 18.94 6.52
C ASN A 84 1.88 17.94 6.09
N SER A 85 2.82 18.38 5.24
CA SER A 85 3.89 17.54 4.67
C SER A 85 4.72 16.80 5.73
N ASP A 86 4.85 17.37 6.94
CA ASP A 86 5.57 16.73 8.04
C ASP A 86 4.91 15.42 8.50
N THR A 87 3.65 15.22 8.12
CA THR A 87 2.86 14.01 8.43
C THR A 87 2.67 13.06 7.25
N TYR A 88 2.98 13.48 6.01
CA TYR A 88 2.78 12.62 4.82
C TYR A 88 3.88 11.58 4.62
N GLY A 89 5.05 11.73 5.27
CA GLY A 89 6.18 10.82 5.05
C GLY A 89 6.87 11.08 3.71
N ASN A 90 8.12 11.52 3.77
CA ASN A 90 8.95 11.68 2.58
C ASN A 90 9.71 10.38 2.31
N THR A 91 9.75 9.97 1.05
CA THR A 91 10.55 8.87 0.52
C THR A 91 11.48 9.42 -0.55
N LEU A 92 12.56 8.71 -0.88
CA LEU A 92 13.40 9.13 -1.99
C LEU A 92 12.62 9.16 -3.31
N ALA A 93 11.68 8.22 -3.50
CA ALA A 93 10.88 8.13 -4.71
C ALA A 93 9.95 9.34 -4.88
N ASN A 94 9.18 9.71 -3.85
CA ASN A 94 8.26 10.85 -3.92
C ASN A 94 8.95 12.21 -3.75
N THR A 95 10.20 12.26 -3.27
CA THR A 95 10.93 13.52 -3.04
C THR A 95 11.94 13.83 -4.14
N PHE A 96 12.72 12.84 -4.57
CA PHE A 96 13.83 12.99 -5.51
C PHE A 96 13.71 12.11 -6.76
N GLY A 97 12.70 11.25 -6.85
CA GLY A 97 12.41 10.48 -8.06
C GLY A 97 13.20 9.19 -8.21
N PHE A 98 13.78 8.65 -7.14
CA PHE A 98 14.48 7.36 -7.18
C PHE A 98 14.38 6.59 -5.86
N ASP A 99 14.67 5.30 -5.89
CA ASP A 99 14.82 4.46 -4.70
C ASP A 99 16.15 3.70 -4.74
N ILE A 100 16.66 3.29 -3.57
CA ILE A 100 18.01 2.72 -3.43
C ILE A 100 18.01 1.54 -2.45
N ALA A 101 18.86 0.55 -2.71
CA ALA A 101 19.13 -0.55 -1.81
C ALA A 101 20.63 -0.64 -1.50
N GLN A 102 20.96 -0.84 -0.23
CA GLN A 102 22.29 -1.25 0.18
C GLN A 102 22.42 -2.78 0.09
N LEU A 103 23.40 -3.32 -0.62
CA LEU A 103 23.63 -4.76 -0.66
C LEU A 103 25.10 -5.11 -0.44
N GLN A 104 25.35 -6.32 0.03
CA GLN A 104 26.67 -6.92 0.06
C GLN A 104 26.88 -7.74 -1.22
N HIS A 105 27.94 -7.43 -1.97
CA HIS A 105 28.33 -8.15 -3.18
C HIS A 105 29.85 -8.31 -3.22
N ASN A 106 30.34 -9.55 -3.34
CA ASN A 106 31.78 -9.88 -3.37
C ASN A 106 32.59 -9.23 -2.24
N GLY A 107 32.02 -9.14 -1.03
CA GLY A 107 32.67 -8.53 0.14
C GLY A 107 32.70 -7.00 0.14
N GLN A 108 32.00 -6.35 -0.80
CA GLN A 108 31.86 -4.89 -0.88
C GLN A 108 30.41 -4.47 -0.63
N THR A 109 30.25 -3.35 0.07
CA THR A 109 28.95 -2.68 0.22
C THR A 109 28.67 -1.86 -1.03
N MET A 110 27.51 -2.04 -1.64
CA MET A 110 27.06 -1.25 -2.79
C MET A 110 25.71 -0.62 -2.49
N GLN A 111 25.53 0.64 -2.89
CA GLN A 111 24.27 1.38 -2.75
C GLN A 111 23.67 1.58 -4.13
N LEU A 112 22.80 0.65 -4.50
CA LEU A 112 22.32 0.44 -5.85
C LEU A 112 20.95 1.07 -6.04
N VAL A 113 20.78 1.86 -7.10
CA VAL A 113 19.50 2.42 -7.50
C VAL A 113 18.59 1.29 -7.96
N THR A 114 17.51 1.05 -7.22
CA THR A 114 16.52 0.00 -7.53
C THR A 114 15.43 0.52 -8.45
N GLN A 115 15.07 1.80 -8.35
CA GLN A 115 13.99 2.38 -9.12
C GLN A 115 14.27 3.84 -9.41
N VAL A 116 13.85 4.29 -10.59
CA VAL A 116 13.80 5.70 -10.97
C VAL A 116 12.39 5.98 -11.48
N VAL A 117 11.76 7.03 -10.98
CA VAL A 117 10.40 7.43 -11.36
C VAL A 117 10.48 8.09 -12.75
N PRO A 118 9.77 7.58 -13.77
CA PRO A 118 9.78 8.17 -15.10
C PRO A 118 9.41 9.64 -15.10
N PHE A 119 10.10 10.43 -15.92
CA PHE A 119 9.93 11.88 -16.08
C PHE A 119 10.22 12.72 -14.83
N SER A 120 10.78 12.12 -13.78
CA SER A 120 11.27 12.86 -12.62
C SER A 120 12.61 13.57 -12.92
N GLU A 121 13.02 14.49 -12.06
CA GLU A 121 14.34 15.14 -12.16
C GLU A 121 15.50 14.14 -12.10
N ALA A 122 15.35 13.01 -11.39
CA ALA A 122 16.35 11.93 -11.40
C ALA A 122 16.46 11.28 -12.78
N ASP A 123 15.33 10.97 -13.42
CA ASP A 123 15.27 10.41 -14.77
C ASP A 123 15.86 11.39 -15.79
N LEU A 124 15.43 12.67 -15.74
CA LEU A 124 15.92 13.72 -16.64
C LEU A 124 17.42 14.02 -16.46
N ALA A 125 17.96 13.85 -15.24
CA ALA A 125 19.39 13.93 -14.97
C ALA A 125 20.17 12.69 -15.47
N GLY A 126 19.47 11.66 -15.96
CA GLY A 126 20.02 10.40 -16.47
C GLY A 126 20.54 9.51 -15.35
N LEU A 127 19.84 9.45 -14.22
CA LEU A 127 19.96 8.37 -13.24
C LEU A 127 19.18 7.17 -13.76
N HIS A 128 19.74 5.98 -13.67
CA HIS A 128 19.09 4.76 -14.11
C HIS A 128 19.05 3.71 -13.00
N ARG A 129 18.02 2.85 -13.05
CA ARG A 129 18.03 1.59 -12.30
C ARG A 129 19.32 0.83 -12.62
N GLY A 130 20.00 0.37 -11.57
CA GLY A 130 21.31 -0.30 -11.67
C GLY A 130 22.52 0.62 -11.47
N ASP A 131 22.35 1.94 -11.39
CA ASP A 131 23.44 2.85 -11.03
C ASP A 131 23.85 2.68 -9.55
N THR A 132 25.15 2.77 -9.25
CA THR A 132 25.68 2.77 -7.88
C THR A 132 25.95 4.18 -7.39
N ILE A 133 25.35 4.59 -6.27
CA ILE A 133 25.57 5.88 -5.61
C ILE A 133 26.68 5.73 -4.57
N GLN A 134 27.71 6.57 -4.64
CA GLN A 134 28.80 6.60 -3.64
C GLN A 134 28.61 7.67 -2.57
N GLN A 135 27.99 8.81 -2.91
CA GLN A 135 27.93 9.97 -2.03
C GLN A 135 26.59 10.68 -2.16
N VAL A 136 26.07 11.14 -1.02
CA VAL A 136 24.95 12.09 -0.95
C VAL A 136 25.46 13.35 -0.26
N ASN A 137 25.35 14.48 -0.95
CA ASN A 137 25.95 15.76 -0.60
C ASN A 137 27.46 15.62 -0.38
N THR A 138 27.94 15.81 0.85
CA THR A 138 29.35 15.65 1.24
C THR A 138 29.63 14.33 1.97
N GLN A 139 28.60 13.48 2.17
CA GLN A 139 28.68 12.28 2.98
C GLN A 139 28.79 11.03 2.08
N PRO A 140 29.88 10.25 2.18
CA PRO A 140 29.95 8.95 1.51
C PRO A 140 28.88 8.01 2.09
N LEU A 141 28.24 7.21 1.25
CA LEU A 141 27.33 6.18 1.71
C LEU A 141 28.11 4.92 2.07
N GLU A 142 27.91 4.47 3.30
CA GLU A 142 28.54 3.31 3.91
C GLU A 142 27.51 2.45 4.64
N ALA A 143 27.89 1.24 5.06
CA ALA A 143 27.00 0.35 5.81
C ALA A 143 26.42 1.01 7.08
N TYR A 144 27.27 1.70 7.84
CA TYR A 144 26.91 2.25 9.15
C TYR A 144 26.10 3.56 9.10
N ASN A 145 26.16 4.32 8.00
CA ASN A 145 25.52 5.65 7.90
C ASN A 145 24.39 5.73 6.87
N PHE A 146 24.05 4.63 6.20
CA PHE A 146 23.05 4.60 5.13
C PHE A 146 21.69 5.20 5.53
N ALA A 147 21.07 4.77 6.63
CA ALA A 147 19.79 5.36 7.08
C ALA A 147 19.93 6.84 7.46
N PRO A 148 20.84 7.21 8.39
CA PRO A 148 20.93 8.59 8.85
C PRO A 148 21.19 9.60 7.73
N VAL A 149 22.01 9.24 6.73
CA VAL A 149 22.29 10.11 5.58
C VAL A 149 21.04 10.32 4.73
N LEU A 150 20.29 9.26 4.43
CA LEU A 150 19.06 9.36 3.63
C LEU A 150 17.94 10.10 4.38
N GLU A 151 17.80 9.86 5.69
CA GLU A 151 16.83 10.57 6.54
C GLU A 151 17.14 12.08 6.64
N ALA A 152 18.42 12.45 6.69
CA ALA A 152 18.83 13.85 6.64
C ALA A 152 18.58 14.45 5.25
N ALA A 153 18.84 13.71 4.19
CA ALA A 153 18.62 14.12 2.81
C ALA A 153 17.14 14.49 2.53
N LEU A 154 16.19 13.72 3.06
CA LEU A 154 14.74 13.95 2.90
C LEU A 154 14.22 15.26 3.53
N LYS A 155 15.04 15.93 4.34
CA LYS A 155 14.72 17.23 4.96
C LYS A 155 15.29 18.42 4.19
N LEU A 156 16.06 18.16 3.12
CA LEU A 156 16.74 19.20 2.35
C LEU A 156 15.94 19.59 1.11
N PRO A 157 15.99 20.86 0.69
CA PRO A 157 15.32 21.32 -0.53
C PRO A 157 15.97 20.80 -1.82
N SER A 158 17.19 20.25 -1.73
CA SER A 158 17.89 19.58 -2.82
C SER A 158 19.02 18.72 -2.28
N ILE A 159 19.43 17.71 -3.05
CA ILE A 159 20.60 16.87 -2.76
C ILE A 159 21.56 16.84 -3.95
N GLN A 160 22.82 16.53 -3.69
CA GLN A 160 23.82 16.23 -4.71
C GLN A 160 24.21 14.76 -4.62
N LEU A 161 23.97 13.99 -5.67
CA LEU A 161 24.46 12.62 -5.77
C LEU A 161 25.80 12.59 -6.50
N GLN A 162 26.68 11.69 -6.06
CA GLN A 162 27.84 11.26 -6.84
C GLN A 162 27.76 9.75 -7.06
N LEU A 163 27.74 9.35 -8.33
CA LEU A 163 27.73 7.94 -8.74
C LEU A 163 29.16 7.36 -8.74
N GLN A 164 29.26 6.03 -8.75
CA GLN A 164 30.53 5.31 -8.78
C GLN A 164 31.39 5.61 -10.01
N ASN A 165 30.77 5.98 -11.14
CA ASN A 165 31.46 6.41 -12.35
C ASN A 165 31.93 7.89 -12.31
N GLY A 166 31.77 8.58 -11.17
CA GLY A 166 32.15 9.98 -10.98
C GLY A 166 31.11 11.00 -11.45
N LYS A 167 30.02 10.58 -12.11
CA LYS A 167 28.92 11.47 -12.51
C LYS A 167 28.30 12.10 -11.28
N LYS A 168 28.13 13.42 -11.30
CA LYS A 168 27.45 14.19 -10.26
C LYS A 168 26.13 14.73 -10.80
N MET A 169 25.10 14.72 -9.97
CA MET A 169 23.79 15.27 -10.30
C MET A 169 23.19 15.97 -9.09
N LYS A 170 22.49 17.07 -9.33
CA LYS A 170 21.77 17.82 -8.31
C LYS A 170 20.27 17.56 -8.51
N LEU A 171 19.61 17.05 -7.49
CA LEU A 171 18.18 16.73 -7.52
C LEU A 171 17.45 17.66 -6.56
N PRO A 172 16.52 18.51 -7.03
CA PRO A 172 15.66 19.30 -6.14
C PRO A 172 14.63 18.38 -5.47
N ALA A 173 14.22 18.74 -4.25
CA ALA A 173 13.07 18.13 -3.62
C ALA A 173 11.78 18.57 -4.34
N SER A 174 10.89 17.63 -4.56
CA SER A 174 9.62 17.80 -5.27
C SER A 174 8.54 16.91 -4.64
N TYR A 175 7.28 17.09 -5.04
CA TYR A 175 6.23 16.12 -4.78
C TYR A 175 6.00 15.30 -6.05
N ILE A 176 6.63 14.14 -6.11
CA ILE A 176 6.67 13.28 -7.29
C ILE A 176 5.62 12.18 -7.13
N SER A 177 4.63 12.19 -8.01
CA SER A 177 3.68 11.08 -8.13
C SER A 177 4.27 9.99 -9.04
N GLN A 178 4.14 8.73 -8.63
CA GLN A 178 4.56 7.60 -9.43
C GLN A 178 3.48 7.24 -10.46
N PRO A 179 3.82 6.95 -11.73
CA PRO A 179 2.84 6.42 -12.66
C PRO A 179 2.41 5.03 -12.19
N VAL A 180 1.12 4.73 -12.24
CA VAL A 180 0.59 3.41 -11.82
C VAL A 180 1.11 2.29 -12.73
N VAL A 181 1.11 2.53 -14.04
CA VAL A 181 1.73 1.64 -15.04
C VAL A 181 3.10 2.20 -15.40
N TYR A 182 4.16 1.53 -14.97
CA TYR A 182 5.53 1.95 -15.32
C TYR A 182 5.88 1.52 -16.75
N THR A 183 5.52 0.29 -17.12
CA THR A 183 5.78 -0.24 -18.47
C THR A 183 4.83 -1.41 -18.77
N SER A 184 4.54 -1.58 -20.06
CA SER A 184 3.79 -2.73 -20.59
C SER A 184 4.36 -3.13 -21.95
N GLN A 185 4.54 -4.42 -22.18
CA GLN A 185 5.14 -4.93 -23.43
C GLN A 185 4.67 -6.35 -23.77
N ILE A 186 4.96 -6.79 -24.99
CA ILE A 186 4.65 -8.13 -25.48
C ILE A 186 5.95 -8.78 -25.97
N PHE A 187 6.24 -9.97 -25.47
CA PHE A 187 7.32 -10.79 -25.97
C PHE A 187 6.77 -11.75 -27.03
N HIS A 188 7.16 -11.57 -28.29
CA HIS A 188 6.64 -12.42 -29.39
C HIS A 188 7.43 -13.72 -29.58
N LYS A 189 8.66 -13.79 -29.08
CA LYS A 189 9.58 -14.92 -29.34
C LYS A 189 9.23 -16.21 -28.57
N GLN A 190 8.42 -16.13 -27.52
CA GLN A 190 8.28 -17.19 -26.50
C GLN A 190 6.82 -17.59 -26.25
N THR A 191 5.94 -17.47 -27.26
CA THR A 191 4.47 -17.30 -27.14
C THR A 191 4.11 -15.86 -26.78
N ASN A 192 2.90 -15.38 -27.11
CA ASN A 192 2.48 -14.00 -26.81
C ASN A 192 2.36 -13.81 -25.29
N VAL A 193 3.49 -13.49 -24.66
CA VAL A 193 3.59 -13.22 -23.22
C VAL A 193 3.51 -11.72 -23.03
N GLY A 194 2.54 -11.27 -22.24
CA GLY A 194 2.46 -9.90 -21.79
C GLY A 194 3.34 -9.68 -20.57
N TYR A 195 3.91 -8.49 -20.45
CA TYR A 195 4.52 -8.01 -19.21
C TYR A 195 3.91 -6.67 -18.84
N LEU A 196 3.60 -6.50 -17.56
CA LEU A 196 2.99 -5.30 -17.00
C LEU A 196 3.60 -5.02 -15.62
N PHE A 197 4.26 -3.87 -15.47
CA PHE A 197 4.76 -3.41 -14.18
C PHE A 197 3.80 -2.39 -13.56
N LEU A 198 3.19 -2.77 -12.43
CA LEU A 198 2.34 -1.90 -11.63
C LEU A 198 3.08 -1.43 -10.38
N SER A 199 3.23 -0.13 -10.19
CA SER A 199 3.93 0.44 -9.05
C SER A 199 3.07 0.59 -7.79
N GLN A 200 1.76 0.75 -7.96
CA GLN A 200 0.80 0.97 -6.88
C GLN A 200 -0.61 0.57 -7.32
N PHE A 201 -1.51 0.37 -6.37
CA PHE A 201 -2.92 0.08 -6.63
C PHE A 201 -3.75 1.34 -6.42
N ASP A 202 -3.80 2.19 -7.45
CA ASP A 202 -4.43 3.50 -7.40
C ASP A 202 -5.27 3.80 -8.65
N PHE A 203 -6.51 4.29 -8.45
CA PHE A 203 -7.44 4.56 -9.56
C PHE A 203 -7.00 5.68 -10.52
N SER A 204 -6.03 6.53 -10.15
CA SER A 204 -5.40 7.47 -11.10
C SER A 204 -4.80 6.75 -12.31
N GLY A 205 -4.46 5.46 -12.17
CA GLY A 205 -3.97 4.61 -13.25
C GLY A 205 -5.03 3.76 -13.97
N GLY A 206 -6.31 3.84 -13.59
CA GLY A 206 -7.35 2.93 -14.10
C GLY A 206 -7.41 2.89 -15.63
N TYR A 207 -7.41 4.06 -16.28
CA TYR A 207 -7.43 4.15 -17.74
C TYR A 207 -6.11 3.70 -18.38
N SER A 208 -4.96 3.98 -17.77
CA SER A 208 -3.65 3.50 -18.25
C SER A 208 -3.55 1.98 -18.22
N ILE A 209 -4.13 1.33 -17.20
CA ILE A 209 -4.23 -0.13 -17.14
C ILE A 209 -5.15 -0.63 -18.25
N LEU A 210 -6.33 -0.05 -18.44
CA LEU A 210 -7.23 -0.47 -19.53
C LEU A 210 -6.56 -0.36 -20.90
N GLU A 211 -5.82 0.72 -21.16
CA GLU A 211 -5.06 0.89 -22.40
C GLU A 211 -4.00 -0.20 -22.57
N ALA A 212 -3.20 -0.47 -21.53
CA ALA A 212 -2.21 -1.54 -21.56
C ALA A 212 -2.89 -2.90 -21.82
N ILE A 213 -4.02 -3.16 -21.18
CA ILE A 213 -4.76 -4.41 -21.32
C ILE A 213 -5.35 -4.57 -22.72
N GLN A 214 -5.89 -3.51 -23.32
CA GLN A 214 -6.35 -3.57 -24.71
C GLN A 214 -5.19 -3.87 -25.67
N LYS A 215 -3.99 -3.29 -25.44
CA LYS A 215 -2.80 -3.61 -26.24
C LYS A 215 -2.39 -5.08 -26.09
N LEU A 216 -2.33 -5.59 -24.85
CA LEU A 216 -2.01 -6.99 -24.58
C LEU A 216 -3.05 -7.95 -25.19
N LYS A 217 -4.34 -7.60 -25.11
CA LYS A 217 -5.43 -8.37 -25.72
C LYS A 217 -5.34 -8.40 -27.24
N ALA A 218 -5.07 -7.26 -27.87
CA ALA A 218 -4.88 -7.15 -29.32
C ALA A 218 -3.66 -7.95 -29.80
N GLY A 219 -2.60 -8.01 -28.99
CA GLY A 219 -1.45 -8.89 -29.23
C GLY A 219 -1.66 -10.36 -28.87
N LEU A 220 -2.91 -10.77 -28.61
CA LEU A 220 -3.32 -12.14 -28.33
C LEU A 220 -2.55 -12.79 -27.19
N VAL A 221 -2.29 -12.02 -26.13
CA VAL A 221 -1.57 -12.50 -24.95
C VAL A 221 -2.33 -13.63 -24.24
N ARG A 222 -1.61 -14.69 -23.88
CA ARG A 222 -2.17 -15.88 -23.18
C ARG A 222 -1.54 -16.13 -21.80
N ASP A 223 -0.38 -15.54 -21.56
CA ASP A 223 0.33 -15.56 -20.30
C ASP A 223 0.72 -14.12 -19.95
N LEU A 224 0.48 -13.70 -18.72
CA LEU A 224 0.89 -12.38 -18.24
C LEU A 224 1.89 -12.53 -17.10
N ILE A 225 2.97 -11.77 -17.21
CA ILE A 225 3.92 -11.51 -16.13
C ILE A 225 3.56 -10.15 -15.53
N LEU A 226 2.95 -10.18 -14.36
CA LEU A 226 2.59 -9.01 -13.57
C LEU A 226 3.72 -8.72 -12.58
N ASP A 227 4.44 -7.63 -12.79
CA ASP A 227 5.49 -7.21 -11.88
C ASP A 227 4.92 -6.35 -10.75
N LEU A 228 5.02 -6.85 -9.52
CA LEU A 228 4.59 -6.18 -8.29
C LEU A 228 5.75 -6.06 -7.30
N ARG A 229 7.00 -6.27 -7.73
CA ARG A 229 8.15 -6.44 -6.81
C ARG A 229 8.36 -5.25 -5.88
N TYR A 230 7.97 -4.05 -6.32
CA TYR A 230 8.03 -2.80 -5.55
C TYR A 230 6.66 -2.19 -5.23
N ASN A 231 5.58 -2.95 -5.44
CA ASN A 231 4.22 -2.45 -5.24
C ASN A 231 3.75 -2.62 -3.79
N THR A 232 3.76 -1.53 -3.03
CA THR A 232 3.35 -1.49 -1.61
C THR A 232 1.84 -1.61 -1.39
N GLY A 233 1.08 -1.84 -2.47
CA GLY A 233 -0.36 -2.00 -2.47
C GLY A 233 -1.07 -0.69 -2.74
N GLY A 234 -2.12 -0.41 -1.98
CA GLY A 234 -3.02 0.71 -2.20
C GLY A 234 -4.45 0.29 -1.94
N GLN A 235 -5.34 0.63 -2.85
CA GLN A 235 -6.78 0.49 -2.65
C GLN A 235 -7.26 -0.94 -2.89
N VAL A 236 -8.07 -1.45 -1.97
CA VAL A 236 -8.70 -2.77 -2.05
C VAL A 236 -9.60 -2.89 -3.28
N ALA A 237 -10.41 -1.85 -3.55
CA ALA A 237 -11.26 -1.78 -4.74
C ALA A 237 -10.45 -1.88 -6.05
N PHE A 238 -9.25 -1.31 -6.07
CA PHE A 238 -8.38 -1.37 -7.25
C PHE A 238 -7.74 -2.75 -7.44
N ALA A 239 -7.49 -3.50 -6.37
CA ALA A 239 -7.09 -4.91 -6.49
C ALA A 239 -8.19 -5.75 -7.17
N SER A 240 -9.46 -5.48 -6.86
CA SER A 240 -10.59 -6.10 -7.54
C SER A 240 -10.69 -5.66 -9.01
N PHE A 241 -10.54 -4.37 -9.29
CA PHE A 241 -10.45 -3.82 -10.65
C PHE A 241 -9.39 -4.55 -11.49
N CYS A 242 -8.17 -4.68 -10.96
CA CYS A 242 -7.10 -5.41 -11.62
C CYS A 242 -7.48 -6.88 -11.82
N SER A 243 -7.99 -7.55 -10.79
CA SER A 243 -8.41 -8.95 -10.88
C SER A 243 -9.43 -9.21 -12.00
N LEU A 244 -10.47 -8.37 -12.11
CA LEU A 244 -11.50 -8.45 -13.15
C LEU A 244 -10.96 -8.18 -14.56
N THR A 245 -9.93 -7.34 -14.66
CA THR A 245 -9.31 -7.00 -15.94
C THR A 245 -8.29 -8.06 -16.41
N LEU A 246 -7.68 -8.77 -15.46
CA LEU A 246 -6.62 -9.76 -15.74
C LEU A 246 -7.15 -11.19 -15.91
N ALA A 247 -8.04 -11.64 -15.01
CA ALA A 247 -8.35 -13.05 -14.83
C ALA A 247 -9.72 -13.46 -15.38
N ASP A 248 -9.87 -14.74 -15.74
CA ASP A 248 -11.14 -15.37 -16.07
C ASP A 248 -11.91 -15.71 -14.77
N ILE A 249 -12.66 -14.73 -14.25
CA ILE A 249 -13.38 -14.81 -12.98
C ILE A 249 -14.81 -14.29 -13.12
N ALA A 250 -15.76 -14.90 -12.39
CA ALA A 250 -17.12 -14.38 -12.34
C ALA A 250 -17.23 -13.21 -11.34
N PRO A 251 -17.82 -12.05 -11.71
CA PRO A 251 -17.90 -10.86 -10.85
C PRO A 251 -18.53 -11.08 -9.48
N ASN A 252 -19.51 -11.99 -9.40
CA ASN A 252 -20.21 -12.35 -8.16
C ASN A 252 -19.47 -13.38 -7.31
N SER A 253 -18.26 -13.79 -7.69
CA SER A 253 -17.45 -14.68 -6.87
C SER A 253 -16.80 -13.92 -5.72
N VAL A 254 -16.56 -14.63 -4.61
CA VAL A 254 -15.94 -14.10 -3.40
C VAL A 254 -14.53 -13.60 -3.68
N PHE A 255 -14.28 -12.31 -3.55
CA PHE A 255 -12.94 -11.75 -3.64
C PHE A 255 -12.22 -11.86 -2.31
N VAL A 256 -12.91 -11.48 -1.22
CA VAL A 256 -12.30 -11.34 0.09
C VAL A 256 -13.29 -11.66 1.21
N ARG A 257 -12.77 -12.26 2.27
CA ARG A 257 -13.41 -12.44 3.56
C ARG A 257 -12.66 -11.61 4.59
N PHE A 258 -13.37 -10.68 5.19
CA PHE A 258 -12.86 -9.83 6.25
C PHE A 258 -13.23 -10.40 7.62
N ARG A 259 -12.24 -10.48 8.51
CA ARG A 259 -12.43 -10.83 9.92
C ARG A 259 -12.08 -9.64 10.80
N GLY A 260 -13.09 -9.09 11.48
CA GLY A 260 -12.97 -7.84 12.23
C GLY A 260 -12.99 -8.07 13.73
N ASN A 261 -12.97 -6.95 14.46
CA ASN A 261 -13.24 -6.95 15.90
C ASN A 261 -14.73 -7.22 16.18
N GLU A 262 -15.10 -7.31 17.47
CA GLU A 262 -16.47 -7.60 17.90
C GLU A 262 -17.52 -6.57 17.41
N LYS A 263 -17.12 -5.33 17.18
CA LYS A 263 -18.00 -4.24 16.75
C LYS A 263 -18.21 -4.21 15.24
N LEU A 264 -17.20 -4.62 14.47
CA LEU A 264 -17.23 -4.68 13.02
C LEU A 264 -17.76 -6.00 12.48
N GLY A 265 -17.57 -7.09 13.22
CA GLY A 265 -17.97 -8.43 12.83
C GLY A 265 -17.17 -8.96 11.64
N ASN A 266 -17.70 -10.03 11.03
CA ASN A 266 -17.13 -10.66 9.85
C ASN A 266 -17.99 -10.35 8.64
N ARG A 267 -17.37 -10.13 7.48
CA ARG A 267 -18.09 -9.94 6.21
C ARG A 267 -17.35 -10.53 5.03
N GLU A 268 -18.09 -10.73 3.95
CA GLU A 268 -17.57 -11.24 2.68
C GLU A 268 -17.96 -10.28 1.58
N GLU A 269 -17.04 -10.05 0.64
CA GLU A 269 -17.27 -9.18 -0.51
C GLU A 269 -16.90 -9.93 -1.80
N THR A 270 -17.71 -9.74 -2.84
CA THR A 270 -17.45 -10.26 -4.18
C THR A 270 -16.50 -9.33 -4.93
N PHE A 271 -15.97 -9.78 -6.08
CA PHE A 271 -15.19 -8.88 -6.94
C PHE A 271 -16.01 -7.62 -7.31
N GLN A 272 -17.27 -7.82 -7.68
CA GLN A 272 -18.19 -6.73 -8.04
C GLN A 272 -18.48 -5.78 -6.87
N SER A 273 -18.81 -6.29 -5.68
CA SER A 273 -19.12 -5.42 -4.52
C SER A 273 -17.87 -4.72 -3.99
N THR A 274 -16.69 -5.34 -4.13
CA THR A 274 -15.42 -4.72 -3.78
C THR A 274 -15.08 -3.59 -4.77
N LEU A 275 -15.28 -3.81 -6.07
CA LEU A 275 -15.09 -2.78 -7.10
C LEU A 275 -16.06 -1.60 -6.92
N ALA A 276 -17.29 -1.86 -6.48
CA ALA A 276 -18.30 -0.83 -6.23
C ALA A 276 -17.87 0.21 -5.17
N GLN A 277 -16.85 -0.09 -4.36
CA GLN A 277 -16.22 0.85 -3.42
C GLN A 277 -15.12 1.71 -4.07
N GLN A 278 -15.05 1.75 -5.40
CA GLN A 278 -14.21 2.70 -6.13
C GLN A 278 -14.51 4.15 -5.71
N PRO A 279 -13.52 5.05 -5.76
CA PRO A 279 -13.73 6.45 -5.39
C PRO A 279 -14.76 7.17 -6.25
N GLU A 280 -15.28 8.26 -5.69
CA GLU A 280 -16.07 9.23 -6.44
C GLU A 280 -15.28 9.71 -7.68
N GLY A 281 -15.98 9.85 -8.81
CA GLY A 281 -15.39 10.19 -10.10
C GLY A 281 -15.04 8.98 -10.97
N TYR A 282 -15.01 7.76 -10.41
CA TYR A 282 -14.88 6.52 -11.17
C TYR A 282 -16.20 5.73 -11.23
N SER A 283 -16.44 5.05 -12.34
CA SER A 283 -17.69 4.34 -12.60
C SER A 283 -17.50 3.02 -13.35
N PHE A 284 -16.36 2.34 -13.14
CA PHE A 284 -16.06 1.06 -13.78
C PHE A 284 -17.07 -0.02 -13.37
N GLN A 285 -17.54 -0.79 -14.37
CA GLN A 285 -18.50 -1.88 -14.17
C GLN A 285 -17.82 -3.23 -14.33
N ALA A 286 -18.09 -4.16 -13.42
CA ALA A 286 -17.35 -5.43 -13.35
C ALA A 286 -17.49 -6.28 -14.62
N GLU A 287 -18.69 -6.35 -15.20
CA GLU A 287 -18.97 -7.07 -16.43
C GLU A 287 -18.24 -6.46 -17.64
N GLU A 288 -18.11 -5.13 -17.67
CA GLU A 288 -17.38 -4.43 -18.73
C GLU A 288 -15.88 -4.66 -18.61
N LEU A 289 -15.33 -4.60 -17.40
CA LEU A 289 -13.92 -4.92 -17.15
C LEU A 289 -13.59 -6.35 -17.58
N LEU A 290 -14.43 -7.33 -17.22
CA LEU A 290 -14.21 -8.71 -17.62
C LEU A 290 -14.28 -8.90 -19.15
N ARG A 291 -15.28 -8.30 -19.79
CA ARG A 291 -15.45 -8.35 -21.26
C ARG A 291 -14.28 -7.72 -22.00
N SER A 292 -13.78 -6.59 -21.50
CA SER A 292 -12.65 -5.86 -22.10
C SER A 292 -11.29 -6.43 -21.69
N GLY A 293 -11.22 -7.16 -20.58
CA GLY A 293 -10.01 -7.76 -19.99
C GLY A 293 -9.43 -8.95 -20.75
N LEU A 294 -8.35 -9.50 -20.19
CA LEU A 294 -7.58 -10.60 -20.77
C LEU A 294 -8.20 -11.99 -20.53
N GLN A 295 -9.00 -12.15 -19.48
CA GLN A 295 -9.63 -13.44 -19.10
C GLN A 295 -8.59 -14.57 -19.02
N LEU A 296 -7.48 -14.32 -18.31
CA LEU A 296 -6.41 -15.29 -18.17
C LEU A 296 -6.75 -16.35 -17.13
N LYS A 297 -6.35 -17.59 -17.41
CA LYS A 297 -6.41 -18.71 -16.45
C LYS A 297 -5.11 -18.91 -15.69
N ARG A 298 -4.09 -18.12 -16.02
CA ARG A 298 -2.77 -18.16 -15.41
C ARG A 298 -2.10 -16.80 -15.47
N ILE A 299 -1.47 -16.42 -14.37
CA ILE A 299 -0.58 -15.27 -14.30
C ILE A 299 0.70 -15.63 -13.54
N PHE A 300 1.78 -14.97 -13.90
CA PHE A 300 3.04 -14.98 -13.17
C PHE A 300 3.15 -13.66 -12.43
N VAL A 301 3.47 -13.69 -11.14
CA VAL A 301 3.56 -12.48 -10.32
C VAL A 301 4.98 -12.37 -9.80
N LEU A 302 5.68 -11.31 -10.20
CA LEU A 302 7.02 -11.01 -9.69
C LEU A 302 6.88 -10.25 -8.38
N THR A 303 7.49 -10.76 -7.31
CA THR A 303 7.37 -10.23 -5.95
C THR A 303 8.70 -9.98 -5.29
N GLY A 304 8.69 -9.09 -4.30
CA GLY A 304 9.77 -8.95 -3.34
C GLY A 304 9.24 -8.40 -2.02
N PRO A 305 10.12 -8.08 -1.06
CA PRO A 305 9.71 -7.65 0.27
C PRO A 305 9.01 -6.29 0.32
N ASN A 306 8.92 -5.56 -0.81
CA ASN A 306 8.12 -4.34 -0.95
C ASN A 306 6.70 -4.63 -1.44
N THR A 307 6.44 -5.83 -1.99
CA THR A 307 5.11 -6.27 -2.38
C THR A 307 4.25 -6.38 -1.13
N ALA A 308 3.20 -5.57 -1.01
CA ALA A 308 2.42 -5.51 0.22
C ALA A 308 0.91 -5.29 0.02
N SER A 309 0.12 -5.57 1.05
CA SER A 309 -1.26 -5.10 1.19
C SER A 309 -2.15 -5.53 0.02
N ALA A 310 -2.75 -4.59 -0.72
CA ALA A 310 -3.60 -4.87 -1.88
C ALA A 310 -2.92 -5.74 -2.96
N SER A 311 -1.59 -5.66 -3.11
CA SER A 311 -0.82 -6.55 -3.99
C SER A 311 -0.86 -8.01 -3.50
N GLU A 312 -0.64 -8.22 -2.20
CA GLU A 312 -0.70 -9.54 -1.57
C GLU A 312 -2.13 -10.09 -1.59
N MET A 313 -3.12 -9.21 -1.37
CA MET A 313 -4.53 -9.57 -1.48
C MET A 313 -4.89 -10.00 -2.90
N LEU A 314 -4.47 -9.30 -3.96
CA LEU A 314 -4.70 -9.76 -5.34
C LEU A 314 -4.13 -11.16 -5.56
N ILE A 315 -2.90 -11.42 -5.11
CA ILE A 315 -2.26 -12.74 -5.20
C ILE A 315 -3.08 -13.78 -4.44
N ASN A 316 -3.44 -13.51 -3.18
CA ASN A 316 -4.14 -14.45 -2.32
C ASN A 316 -5.58 -14.74 -2.78
N SER A 317 -6.29 -13.71 -3.25
CA SER A 317 -7.67 -13.78 -3.69
C SER A 317 -7.86 -14.41 -5.06
N LEU A 318 -6.86 -14.36 -5.95
CA LEU A 318 -6.90 -15.01 -7.26
C LEU A 318 -6.52 -16.49 -7.23
N LYS A 319 -5.69 -16.94 -6.26
CA LYS A 319 -5.23 -18.34 -6.12
C LYS A 319 -6.36 -19.40 -6.24
N PRO A 320 -7.56 -19.19 -5.65
CA PRO A 320 -8.65 -20.17 -5.75
C PRO A 320 -9.35 -20.24 -7.13
N TYR A 321 -9.05 -19.33 -8.04
CA TYR A 321 -9.74 -19.19 -9.32
C TYR A 321 -8.87 -19.49 -10.53
N ILE A 322 -7.60 -19.09 -10.48
CA ILE A 322 -6.64 -19.22 -11.58
C ILE A 322 -5.27 -19.69 -11.07
N GLU A 323 -4.42 -20.17 -11.96
CA GLU A 323 -3.03 -20.50 -11.60
C GLU A 323 -2.22 -19.21 -11.38
N VAL A 324 -1.83 -18.93 -10.13
CA VAL A 324 -1.00 -17.76 -9.77
C VAL A 324 0.40 -18.24 -9.40
N ILE A 325 1.38 -18.02 -10.27
CA ILE A 325 2.77 -18.45 -10.07
C ILE A 325 3.60 -17.26 -9.58
N GLN A 326 3.93 -17.28 -8.29
CA GLN A 326 4.77 -16.26 -7.66
C GLN A 326 6.27 -16.56 -7.86
N ILE A 327 7.03 -15.55 -8.29
CA ILE A 327 8.48 -15.62 -8.52
C ILE A 327 9.15 -14.44 -7.83
N GLY A 328 10.30 -14.66 -7.21
CA GLY A 328 11.05 -13.62 -6.51
C GLY A 328 11.31 -14.03 -5.07
N THR A 329 11.08 -13.12 -4.13
CA THR A 329 11.21 -13.39 -2.69
C THR A 329 9.87 -13.22 -1.97
N GLU A 330 9.85 -13.55 -0.68
CA GLU A 330 8.69 -13.35 0.19
C GLU A 330 8.18 -11.90 0.14
N THR A 331 6.86 -11.75 0.15
CA THR A 331 6.22 -10.43 0.23
C THR A 331 6.30 -9.86 1.65
N LEU A 332 5.86 -8.61 1.85
CA LEU A 332 5.99 -7.92 3.14
C LEU A 332 5.22 -8.61 4.29
N GLY A 333 4.04 -9.16 4.01
CA GLY A 333 3.16 -9.77 5.01
C GLY A 333 2.11 -8.83 5.60
N LYS A 334 1.68 -7.78 4.89
CA LYS A 334 0.57 -6.94 5.35
C LYS A 334 -0.77 -7.60 5.01
N ASP A 335 -1.15 -8.56 5.83
CA ASP A 335 -2.37 -9.37 5.69
C ASP A 335 -3.65 -8.73 6.28
N MET A 336 -3.66 -7.40 6.37
CA MET A 336 -4.72 -6.62 6.99
C MET A 336 -5.14 -5.43 6.14
N ALA A 337 -6.43 -5.13 6.16
CA ALA A 337 -7.00 -3.94 5.55
C ALA A 337 -7.03 -2.78 6.55
N SER A 338 -6.74 -1.58 6.07
CA SER A 338 -7.02 -0.33 6.77
C SER A 338 -8.24 0.36 6.20
N THR A 339 -8.87 1.22 7.00
CA THR A 339 -9.82 2.23 6.50
C THR A 339 -9.23 3.62 6.71
N THR A 340 -9.84 4.66 6.13
CA THR A 340 -9.44 6.06 6.35
C THR A 340 -10.63 6.81 6.93
N LEU A 341 -10.44 7.40 8.11
CA LEU A 341 -11.42 8.19 8.81
C LEU A 341 -10.94 9.63 8.85
N SER A 342 -11.79 10.57 8.44
CA SER A 342 -11.47 12.00 8.46
C SER A 342 -12.13 12.65 9.67
N SER A 343 -11.39 13.47 10.42
CA SER A 343 -11.96 14.22 11.54
C SER A 343 -13.00 15.20 11.01
N PRO A 344 -14.23 15.23 11.58
CA PRO A 344 -15.26 16.14 11.14
C PRO A 344 -14.97 17.59 11.59
N PRO A 345 -15.60 18.61 10.98
CA PRO A 345 -15.37 20.02 11.33
C PRO A 345 -15.60 20.36 12.81
N GLN A 346 -16.50 19.64 13.49
CA GLN A 346 -16.76 19.80 14.92
C GLN A 346 -15.58 19.37 15.79
N VAL A 347 -14.72 18.49 15.27
CA VAL A 347 -13.51 18.00 15.95
C VAL A 347 -12.30 18.83 15.54
N SER A 348 -12.14 19.14 14.24
CA SER A 348 -10.97 19.90 13.75
C SER A 348 -11.10 21.42 13.93
N GLY A 349 -12.31 21.95 14.14
CA GLY A 349 -12.56 23.38 14.17
C GLY A 349 -12.13 24.06 12.86
N ASN A 350 -11.42 25.18 12.99
CA ASN A 350 -10.82 25.90 11.85
C ASN A 350 -9.48 25.31 11.40
N GLN A 351 -8.98 24.26 12.06
CA GLN A 351 -7.77 23.57 11.63
C GLN A 351 -8.05 22.58 10.51
N ARG A 352 -6.98 22.12 9.86
CA ARG A 352 -7.07 21.08 8.83
C ARG A 352 -7.47 19.75 9.46
N ALA A 353 -8.27 18.98 8.71
CA ALA A 353 -8.72 17.67 9.15
C ALA A 353 -7.54 16.72 9.40
N TRP A 354 -7.74 15.81 10.35
CA TRP A 354 -6.88 14.67 10.59
C TRP A 354 -7.43 13.44 9.88
N LEU A 355 -6.55 12.64 9.29
CA LEU A 355 -6.86 11.36 8.68
C LEU A 355 -6.29 10.26 9.58
N LEU A 356 -7.17 9.46 10.15
CA LEU A 356 -6.84 8.28 10.93
C LEU A 356 -6.99 7.05 10.05
N MET A 357 -5.95 6.24 9.97
CA MET A 357 -5.92 5.02 9.17
C MET A 357 -5.62 3.80 10.04
N PRO A 358 -6.61 3.26 10.78
CA PRO A 358 -6.41 2.08 11.59
C PRO A 358 -6.49 0.82 10.74
N LEU A 359 -5.76 -0.23 11.11
CA LEU A 359 -6.04 -1.59 10.66
C LEU A 359 -7.37 -2.06 11.26
N VAL A 360 -8.25 -2.59 10.42
CA VAL A 360 -9.65 -2.90 10.78
C VAL A 360 -10.03 -4.37 10.58
N TYR A 361 -9.42 -5.05 9.62
CA TYR A 361 -9.77 -6.43 9.27
C TYR A 361 -8.53 -7.27 8.91
N LYS A 362 -8.51 -8.53 9.34
CA LYS A 362 -7.69 -9.58 8.71
C LYS A 362 -8.32 -10.01 7.39
N ILE A 363 -7.48 -10.34 6.41
CA ILE A 363 -7.87 -10.64 5.03
C ILE A 363 -7.72 -12.14 4.78
N TYR A 364 -8.79 -12.76 4.29
CA TYR A 364 -8.82 -14.16 3.85
C TYR A 364 -9.42 -14.26 2.46
N ASN A 365 -8.99 -15.26 1.67
CA ASN A 365 -9.62 -15.56 0.40
C ASN A 365 -10.87 -16.45 0.57
N ARG A 366 -11.51 -16.83 -0.55
CA ARG A 366 -12.73 -17.65 -0.55
C ARG A 366 -12.59 -19.02 0.12
N ASP A 367 -11.37 -19.57 0.20
CA ASP A 367 -11.09 -20.88 0.79
C ASP A 367 -10.75 -20.74 2.29
N GLY A 368 -10.71 -19.51 2.81
CA GLY A 368 -10.29 -19.23 4.17
C GLY A 368 -8.77 -19.18 4.33
N SER A 369 -7.99 -19.13 3.25
CA SER A 369 -6.54 -18.91 3.33
C SER A 369 -6.24 -17.42 3.55
N GLY A 370 -5.47 -17.13 4.59
CA GLY A 370 -5.06 -15.80 5.03
C GLY A 370 -3.87 -15.93 5.96
N ASP A 371 -3.78 -15.09 6.99
CA ASP A 371 -2.75 -15.16 8.05
C ASP A 371 -1.30 -15.22 7.52
N TYR A 372 -1.04 -14.50 6.44
CA TYR A 372 0.28 -14.40 5.80
C TYR A 372 1.08 -13.23 6.38
N SER A 373 1.05 -13.03 7.69
CA SER A 373 1.77 -11.93 8.36
C SER A 373 3.30 -11.98 8.20
N SER A 374 3.83 -13.13 7.79
CA SER A 374 5.25 -13.33 7.45
C SER A 374 5.55 -13.21 5.95
N GLY A 375 4.56 -12.81 5.14
CA GLY A 375 4.66 -12.74 3.68
C GLY A 375 4.12 -13.98 2.98
N LEU A 376 3.73 -13.79 1.72
CA LEU A 376 3.41 -14.83 0.77
C LEU A 376 4.71 -15.42 0.20
N ILE A 377 4.84 -16.74 0.33
CA ILE A 377 6.02 -17.48 -0.10
C ILE A 377 5.98 -17.71 -1.62
N PRO A 378 7.06 -17.38 -2.36
CA PRO A 378 7.12 -17.59 -3.81
C PRO A 378 7.18 -19.08 -4.15
N HIS A 379 6.65 -19.46 -5.32
CA HIS A 379 6.80 -20.82 -5.86
C HIS A 379 8.22 -21.05 -6.33
N TYR A 380 8.82 -20.01 -6.91
CA TYR A 380 10.20 -19.99 -7.38
C TYR A 380 10.93 -18.85 -6.70
N HIS A 381 11.75 -19.20 -5.70
CA HIS A 381 12.64 -18.23 -5.08
C HIS A 381 13.66 -17.73 -6.12
N THR A 382 13.74 -16.43 -6.34
CA THR A 382 14.66 -15.81 -7.31
C THR A 382 15.16 -14.49 -6.74
N ASP A 383 16.47 -14.35 -6.63
CA ASP A 383 17.10 -13.13 -6.14
C ASP A 383 17.21 -12.10 -7.28
N GLU A 384 16.61 -10.94 -7.10
CA GLU A 384 16.69 -9.81 -8.03
C GLU A 384 18.15 -9.34 -8.23
N PHE A 385 18.98 -9.46 -7.19
CA PHE A 385 20.38 -9.05 -7.21
C PHE A 385 21.33 -10.15 -7.68
N ALA A 386 20.80 -11.28 -8.18
CA ALA A 386 21.62 -12.35 -8.76
C ALA A 386 22.42 -11.89 -9.99
N GLN A 387 21.97 -10.82 -10.65
CA GLN A 387 22.66 -10.21 -11.77
C GLN A 387 22.80 -8.70 -11.54
N LEU A 388 24.05 -8.21 -11.60
CA LEU A 388 24.39 -6.80 -11.41
C LEU A 388 25.23 -6.27 -12.58
N PRO A 389 25.08 -4.98 -12.96
CA PRO A 389 24.08 -4.03 -12.46
C PRO A 389 22.65 -4.46 -12.80
N LEU A 390 21.66 -3.95 -12.07
CA LEU A 390 20.25 -4.23 -12.36
C LEU A 390 19.91 -3.74 -13.77
N LEU A 391 19.13 -4.54 -14.48
CA LEU A 391 18.66 -4.22 -15.82
C LEU A 391 17.37 -3.37 -15.77
N PRO A 392 17.05 -2.64 -16.86
CA PRO A 392 15.78 -1.97 -16.99
C PRO A 392 14.59 -2.93 -16.81
N PHE A 393 13.49 -2.44 -16.25
CA PHE A 393 12.26 -3.22 -16.16
C PHE A 393 11.79 -3.65 -17.55
N GLY A 394 11.46 -4.93 -17.69
CA GLY A 394 11.07 -5.52 -18.96
C GLY A 394 12.22 -6.08 -19.80
N ASP A 395 13.48 -5.98 -19.37
CA ASP A 395 14.58 -6.69 -20.03
C ASP A 395 14.45 -8.21 -19.79
N GLU A 396 14.46 -9.02 -20.87
CA GLU A 396 14.34 -10.49 -20.79
C GLU A 396 15.45 -11.16 -19.96
N LYS A 397 16.53 -10.44 -19.64
CA LYS A 397 17.63 -10.90 -18.77
C LYS A 397 17.49 -10.44 -17.32
N ASP A 398 16.48 -9.65 -16.95
CA ASP A 398 16.17 -9.40 -15.53
C ASP A 398 15.89 -10.75 -14.84
N PRO A 399 16.52 -11.07 -13.69
CA PRO A 399 16.46 -12.43 -13.13
C PRO A 399 15.04 -12.97 -12.89
N LEU A 400 14.14 -12.13 -12.37
CA LEU A 400 12.76 -12.53 -12.07
C LEU A 400 11.96 -12.73 -13.35
N LEU A 401 12.10 -11.81 -14.31
CA LEU A 401 11.46 -11.91 -15.62
C LEU A 401 11.99 -13.11 -16.41
N GLN A 402 13.30 -13.32 -16.46
CA GLN A 402 13.92 -14.46 -17.11
C GLN A 402 13.42 -15.79 -16.54
N GLN A 403 13.30 -15.89 -15.21
CA GLN A 403 12.74 -17.09 -14.57
C GLN A 403 11.29 -17.34 -15.01
N ALA A 404 10.45 -16.31 -15.10
CA ALA A 404 9.09 -16.43 -15.61
C ALA A 404 9.05 -16.92 -17.05
N LEU A 405 9.83 -16.29 -17.95
CA LEU A 405 9.91 -16.64 -19.36
C LEU A 405 10.39 -18.09 -19.55
N ASN A 406 11.37 -18.53 -18.76
CA ASN A 406 11.85 -19.91 -18.76
C ASN A 406 10.76 -20.91 -18.35
N ILE A 407 9.95 -20.60 -17.32
CA ILE A 407 8.84 -21.48 -16.91
C ILE A 407 7.76 -21.55 -18.00
N ILE A 408 7.42 -20.42 -18.62
CA ILE A 408 6.44 -20.36 -19.72
C ILE A 408 6.91 -21.19 -20.92
N ALA A 409 8.17 -21.01 -21.33
CA ALA A 409 8.77 -21.78 -22.42
C ALA A 409 8.81 -23.28 -22.10
N ASN A 410 9.20 -23.65 -20.87
CA ASN A 410 9.30 -25.04 -20.44
C ASN A 410 7.96 -25.75 -20.28
N LYS A 411 6.88 -25.07 -19.87
CA LYS A 411 5.53 -25.67 -19.87
C LYS A 411 5.01 -25.89 -21.29
N THR A 412 5.34 -24.99 -22.22
CA THR A 412 5.03 -25.16 -23.64
C THR A 412 5.72 -26.41 -24.20
N THR A 413 6.99 -26.64 -23.86
CA THR A 413 7.75 -27.84 -24.26
C THR A 413 7.42 -29.10 -23.44
N GLN A 414 7.00 -29.00 -22.17
CA GLN A 414 6.57 -30.16 -21.37
C GLN A 414 5.20 -30.72 -21.77
N SER A 415 4.39 -29.96 -22.53
CA SER A 415 3.26 -30.55 -23.27
C SER A 415 3.72 -31.55 -24.33
N LEU A 416 5.01 -31.50 -24.73
CA LEU A 416 5.65 -32.40 -25.68
C LEU A 416 6.59 -33.42 -25.05
N ASN A 417 7.07 -33.26 -23.81
CA ASN A 417 7.84 -34.29 -23.08
C ASN A 417 7.94 -33.99 -21.58
N ARG A 418 7.35 -34.83 -20.72
CA ARG A 418 7.47 -34.75 -19.26
C ARG A 418 8.70 -35.49 -18.74
N LYS A 419 9.58 -34.80 -18.02
CA LYS A 419 10.17 -35.22 -16.73
C LYS A 419 10.78 -34.00 -16.03
N ALA A 420 10.44 -33.83 -14.76
CA ALA A 420 10.91 -32.73 -13.91
C ALA A 420 12.22 -33.09 -13.20
N SER A 421 13.08 -32.11 -12.96
CA SER A 421 14.12 -32.17 -11.93
C SER A 421 14.15 -30.90 -11.08
N THR A 422 14.51 -31.12 -9.83
CA THR A 422 14.41 -30.27 -8.64
C THR A 422 15.62 -29.38 -8.37
N SER A 423 15.32 -28.29 -7.63
CA SER A 423 16.12 -27.61 -6.59
C SER A 423 17.39 -26.85 -7.00
N ALA A 424 17.37 -25.53 -6.77
CA ALA A 424 18.56 -24.70 -6.62
C ALA A 424 18.63 -24.17 -5.18
N LYS A 425 19.85 -24.13 -4.64
CA LYS A 425 20.18 -23.66 -3.28
C LYS A 425 19.95 -22.16 -3.13
N THR A 426 19.32 -21.79 -2.02
CA THR A 426 19.04 -20.42 -1.60
C THR A 426 20.32 -19.75 -1.08
N PHE A 427 20.77 -18.69 -1.74
CA PHE A 427 21.63 -17.67 -1.16
C PHE A 427 20.83 -16.37 -1.15
N THR A 428 20.40 -15.93 0.03
CA THR A 428 19.85 -14.60 0.23
C THR A 428 20.99 -13.68 0.69
N SER A 429 21.41 -12.74 -0.15
CA SER A 429 22.22 -11.63 0.35
C SER A 429 21.30 -10.73 1.19
N PRO A 430 21.63 -10.42 2.46
CA PRO A 430 20.83 -9.48 3.23
C PRO A 430 20.96 -8.10 2.58
N TYR A 431 19.85 -7.58 2.05
CA TYR A 431 19.84 -6.27 1.42
C TYR A 431 18.89 -5.29 2.11
N PHE A 432 19.37 -4.07 1.98
CA PHE A 432 19.16 -2.79 2.62
C PHE A 432 18.24 -1.76 1.95
N GLY A 433 16.99 -2.02 1.58
CA GLY A 433 16.17 -1.05 0.80
C GLY A 433 15.72 0.20 1.58
N SER A 434 15.79 1.39 0.95
CA SER A 434 15.21 2.62 1.53
C SER A 434 13.69 2.58 1.61
N SER A 435 13.04 1.95 0.64
CA SER A 435 11.60 1.70 0.66
C SER A 435 11.16 0.82 1.83
N TYR A 436 11.94 -0.19 2.25
CA TYR A 436 11.58 -1.04 3.41
C TYR A 436 11.39 -0.24 4.70
N ARG A 437 12.18 0.82 4.92
CA ARG A 437 12.04 1.68 6.11
C ARG A 437 10.88 2.64 6.02
N ALA A 438 10.37 2.89 4.81
CA ALA A 438 9.44 3.96 4.55
C ALA A 438 8.02 3.47 4.19
N ILE A 439 7.73 2.17 4.36
CA ILE A 439 6.34 1.66 4.29
C ILE A 439 5.62 2.08 5.57
N PRO A 440 5.14 3.32 5.64
CA PRO A 440 3.70 3.54 5.73
C PRO A 440 3.26 4.76 4.90
N MET A 441 2.84 4.52 3.65
CA MET A 441 1.99 5.46 2.91
C MET A 441 0.94 4.69 2.12
N THR A 442 -0.25 4.53 2.71
CA THR A 442 -1.46 4.43 1.92
C THR A 442 -1.92 5.85 1.64
N PHE A 443 -2.00 6.22 0.36
CA PHE A 443 -2.64 7.47 -0.02
C PHE A 443 -4.08 7.49 0.53
N PRO A 444 -4.48 8.54 1.24
CA PRO A 444 -5.87 8.67 1.65
C PRO A 444 -6.68 8.95 0.40
N LEU A 445 -7.63 8.07 0.12
CA LEU A 445 -8.80 8.45 -0.64
C LEU A 445 -9.89 8.83 0.34
N LEU A 446 -10.42 10.04 0.14
CA LEU A 446 -11.66 10.52 0.73
C LEU A 446 -12.77 9.55 0.29
N LEU A 447 -13.07 8.56 1.14
CA LEU A 447 -14.35 7.87 1.08
C LEU A 447 -15.33 8.65 1.93
N SER A 448 -16.42 9.07 1.29
CA SER A 448 -17.57 9.69 1.91
C SER A 448 -18.23 8.73 2.91
N THR A 449 -18.26 9.16 4.17
CA THR A 449 -19.27 8.91 5.20
C THR A 449 -19.86 7.48 5.31
N PHE A 450 -19.35 6.70 6.27
CA PHE A 450 -20.13 5.70 6.99
C PHE A 450 -21.05 6.41 8.02
N GLU A 451 -22.09 7.08 7.55
CA GLU A 451 -23.21 7.52 8.39
C GLU A 451 -24.51 7.46 7.59
N LYS A 452 -25.02 6.24 7.38
CA LYS A 452 -26.47 5.98 7.28
C LYS A 452 -26.73 4.57 7.80
N ASP A 453 -27.22 4.51 9.03
CA ASP A 453 -28.33 3.66 9.48
C ASP A 453 -28.28 3.53 11.01
N LYS A 454 -28.89 4.51 11.68
CA LYS A 454 -29.61 4.34 12.96
C LYS A 454 -30.85 5.23 12.95
#